data_AF-A0A6M3MAX3-F1
#
_entry.id   AF-A0A6M3MAX3-F1
#
_cell.length_a   1.000
_cell.length_b   1.000
_cell.length_c   1.000
_cell.angle_alpha   90.00
_cell.angle_beta   90.00
_cell.angle_gamma   90.00
#
_symmetry.space_group_name_H-M   'P 1'
#
loop_
_entity.id
_entity.type
_entity.pdbx_description
1 polymer ?
#
loop_
_entity_poly.entity_id
_entity_poly.type
_entity_poly.pdbx_seq_one_letter_code
_entity_poly.pdbx_strand_id
1 'polypeptide(L)' 'MGRTKEELKKDILKELQEKSPIVLSRLFSMARKPKWNIFEQILSELEDEGKIEIKPHRIRPGSREVWLRIRR' A
#
# COMPACT_ATOMS: atom_id res chain seq x y z
N MET A 1 -19.92 14.74 1.89
CA MET A 1 -19.76 13.32 2.25
C MET A 1 -18.46 12.82 1.63
N GLY A 2 -17.38 12.70 2.41
CA GLY A 2 -16.06 12.28 1.93
C GLY A 2 -15.92 10.76 1.96
N ARG A 3 -15.25 10.17 0.96
CA ARG A 3 -14.94 8.73 0.90
C ARG A 3 -14.31 8.24 2.20
N THR A 4 -14.83 7.13 2.73
CA THR A 4 -14.41 6.60 4.02
C THR A 4 -13.06 5.89 3.90
N LYS A 5 -12.25 5.91 4.97
CA LYS A 5 -10.97 5.16 5.09
C LYS A 5 -11.11 3.69 4.64
N GLU A 6 -12.29 3.12 4.85
CA GLU A 6 -12.63 1.74 4.52
C GLU A 6 -12.73 1.46 3.00
N GLU A 7 -13.24 2.39 2.19
CA GLU A 7 -13.24 2.25 0.73
C GLU A 7 -11.82 2.23 0.20
N LEU A 8 -10.98 3.16 0.69
CA LEU A 8 -9.59 3.25 0.31
C LEU A 8 -8.81 1.97 0.66
N LYS A 9 -9.10 1.38 1.83
CA LYS A 9 -8.54 0.09 2.25
C LYS A 9 -8.92 -1.04 1.30
N LYS A 10 -10.17 -1.08 0.82
CA LYS A 10 -10.63 -2.08 -0.17
C LYS A 10 -9.96 -1.88 -1.54
N ASP A 11 -9.86 -0.66 -2.03
CA ASP A 11 -9.17 -0.36 -3.30
C ASP A 11 -7.69 -0.78 -3.26
N ILE A 12 -6.99 -0.44 -2.17
CA ILE A 12 -5.59 -0.82 -1.96
C ILE A 12 -5.41 -2.34 -1.94
N LEU A 13 -6.25 -3.05 -1.19
CA LEU A 13 -6.21 -4.50 -1.13
C LEU A 13 -6.48 -5.14 -2.48
N LYS A 14 -7.45 -4.63 -3.23
CA LYS A 14 -7.77 -5.11 -4.57
C LYS A 14 -6.59 -4.94 -5.53
N GLU A 15 -5.99 -3.75 -5.56
CA GLU A 15 -4.81 -3.50 -6.39
C GLU A 15 -3.62 -4.38 -5.99
N LEU A 16 -3.41 -4.58 -4.68
CA LEU A 16 -2.39 -5.50 -4.18
C LEU A 16 -2.69 -6.94 -4.62
N GLN A 17 -3.94 -7.40 -4.61
CA GLN A 17 -4.32 -8.74 -5.08
C GLN A 17 -4.10 -8.93 -6.59
N GLU A 18 -4.41 -7.92 -7.39
CA GLU A 18 -4.27 -8.00 -8.85
C GLU A 18 -2.80 -7.86 -9.31
N LYS A 19 -1.99 -7.06 -8.59
CA LYS A 19 -0.64 -6.67 -9.06
C LYS A 19 0.48 -7.01 -8.09
N SER A 20 0.27 -7.86 -7.07
CA SER A 20 1.34 -8.29 -6.15
C SER A 20 2.43 -9.07 -6.91
N PRO A 21 3.72 -8.71 -6.78
CA PRO A 21 4.25 -7.61 -5.95
C PRO A 21 4.13 -6.23 -6.63
N ILE A 22 3.65 -5.23 -5.89
CA ILE A 22 3.54 -3.83 -6.36
C ILE A 22 4.39 -2.90 -5.49
N VAL A 23 4.94 -1.86 -6.11
CA VAL A 23 5.70 -0.83 -5.41
C VAL A 23 4.75 0.16 -4.74
N LEU A 24 5.07 0.58 -3.51
CA LEU A 24 4.26 1.53 -2.74
C LEU A 24 3.92 2.81 -3.51
N SER A 25 4.89 3.40 -4.19
CA SER A 25 4.72 4.62 -4.97
C SER A 25 3.69 4.48 -6.08
N ARG A 26 3.68 3.32 -6.74
CA ARG A 26 2.71 2.97 -7.80
C ARG A 26 1.32 2.79 -7.21
N LEU A 27 1.20 2.08 -6.10
CA LEU A 27 -0.05 1.88 -5.37
C LEU A 27 -0.61 3.24 -4.90
N PHE A 28 0.24 4.10 -4.34
CA PHE A 28 -0.12 5.44 -3.87
C PHE A 28 -0.61 6.35 -5.02
N SER A 29 0.08 6.30 -6.17
CA SER A 29 -0.32 7.05 -7.36
C SER A 29 -1.67 6.60 -7.91
N MET A 30 -2.01 5.30 -7.80
CA MET A 30 -3.30 4.77 -8.26
C MET A 30 -4.46 5.08 -7.30
N ALA A 31 -4.20 5.19 -6.00
CA ALA A 31 -5.20 5.46 -4.97
C ALA A 31 -5.83 6.88 -4.99
N ARG A 32 -5.67 7.64 -6.10
CA ARG A 32 -6.17 9.02 -6.29
C ARG A 32 -5.66 10.03 -5.25
N LYS A 33 -4.37 9.97 -4.91
CA LYS A 33 -3.70 10.89 -3.96
C LYS A 33 -4.44 11.05 -2.61
N PRO A 34 -4.66 9.95 -1.87
CA PRO A 34 -5.11 10.08 -0.50
C PRO A 34 -4.03 10.81 0.32
N LYS A 35 -4.41 11.39 1.46
CA LYS A 35 -3.41 11.91 2.40
C LYS A 35 -2.45 10.76 2.75
N TRP A 36 -1.15 10.99 2.58
CA TRP A 36 -0.10 9.98 2.81
C TRP A 36 -0.26 9.29 4.18
N ASN A 37 -0.57 10.07 5.24
CA ASN A 37 -0.83 9.52 6.58
C ASN A 37 -1.95 8.47 6.64
N ILE A 38 -3.04 8.65 5.88
CA ILE A 38 -4.15 7.69 5.85
C ILE A 38 -3.70 6.40 5.15
N PHE A 39 -2.92 6.56 4.09
CA PHE A 39 -2.37 5.46 3.31
C PHE A 39 -1.37 4.62 4.12
N GLU A 40 -0.46 5.28 4.83
CA GLU A 40 0.48 4.62 5.75
C GLU A 40 -0.24 3.89 6.86
N GLN A 41 -1.27 4.50 7.47
CA GLN A 41 -2.08 3.81 8.48
C GLN A 41 -2.75 2.56 7.92
N ILE A 42 -3.34 2.62 6.73
CA ILE A 42 -3.98 1.46 6.11
C ILE A 42 -2.97 0.36 5.84
N LEU A 43 -1.80 0.68 5.28
CA LEU A 43 -0.78 -0.32 4.99
C LEU A 43 -0.21 -0.96 6.25
N SER A 44 0.02 -0.15 7.29
CA SER A 44 0.44 -0.65 8.60
C SER A 44 -0.63 -1.56 9.21
N GLU A 45 -1.91 -1.21 9.13
CA GLU A 45 -3.02 -2.09 9.55
C GLU A 45 -3.04 -3.39 8.76
N LEU A 46 -2.86 -3.35 7.45
CA LEU A 46 -2.89 -4.56 6.60
C LEU A 46 -1.68 -5.47 6.86
N GLU A 47 -0.53 -4.89 7.23
CA GLU A 47 0.65 -5.63 7.66
C GLU A 47 0.44 -6.27 9.05
N ASP A 48 -0.13 -5.52 9.99
CA ASP A 48 -0.47 -6.01 11.33
C ASP A 48 -1.53 -7.13 11.29
N GLU A 49 -2.53 -7.01 10.40
CA GLU A 49 -3.50 -8.07 10.08
C GLU A 49 -2.85 -9.28 9.37
N GLY A 50 -1.57 -9.20 9.00
CA GLY A 50 -0.84 -10.26 8.31
C GLY A 50 -1.28 -10.50 6.86
N LYS A 51 -2.07 -9.58 6.27
CA LYS A 51 -2.56 -9.68 4.89
C LYS A 51 -1.48 -9.34 3.87
N ILE A 52 -0.63 -8.37 4.22
CA ILE A 52 0.48 -7.92 3.38
C ILE A 52 1.76 -7.97 4.18
N GLU A 53 2.88 -7.98 3.48
CA GLU A 53 4.20 -7.83 4.08
C GLU A 53 4.94 -6.72 3.34
N ILE A 54 5.44 -5.74 4.10
CA ILE A 54 6.13 -4.58 3.56
C ILE A 54 7.63 -4.87 3.64
N LYS A 55 8.25 -5.14 2.48
CA LYS A 55 9.70 -5.31 2.41
C LYS A 55 10.38 -4.02 1.97
N PRO A 56 11.36 -3.51 2.73
CA PRO A 56 12.19 -2.41 2.27
C PRO A 56 12.96 -2.86 1.03
N HIS A 57 12.76 -2.17 -0.09
CA HIS A 57 13.42 -2.48 -1.35
C HIS A 57 14.27 -1.29 -1.79
N ARG A 58 15.60 -1.44 -1.71
CA ARG A 58 16.53 -0.41 -2.15
C ARG A 58 16.52 -0.35 -3.68
N ILE A 59 15.86 0.68 -4.24
CA ILE A 59 15.79 0.86 -5.69
C ILE A 59 17.00 1.65 -6.21
N ARG A 60 17.56 2.59 -5.42
CA ARG A 60 18.85 3.29 -5.67
C ARG A 60 19.45 3.83 -4.34
N PRO A 61 20.76 4.13 -4.26
CA PRO A 61 21.34 4.86 -3.12
C PRO A 61 20.68 6.24 -3.02
N GLY A 62 19.83 6.43 -1.99
CA GLY A 62 19.03 7.64 -1.78
C GLY A 62 17.50 7.47 -1.95
N SER A 63 17.04 6.35 -2.53
CA SER A 63 15.61 6.06 -2.68
C SER A 63 15.19 4.88 -1.79
N ARG A 64 14.40 5.18 -0.75
CA ARG A 64 13.72 4.18 0.10
C ARG A 64 12.36 3.86 -0.52
N GLU A 65 12.35 3.01 -1.53
CA GLU A 65 11.10 2.41 -2.01
C GLU A 65 10.83 1.11 -1.25
N VAL A 66 9.58 0.68 -1.27
CA VAL A 66 9.10 -0.48 -0.52
C VAL A 66 8.26 -1.33 -1.45
N TRP A 67 8.50 -2.64 -1.42
CA TRP A 67 7.69 -3.62 -2.13
C TRP A 67 6.62 -4.15 -1.18
N LEU A 68 5.40 -4.15 -1.67
CA LEU A 68 4.25 -4.72 -0.98
C LEU A 68 3.98 -6.09 -1.60
N ARG A 69 4.07 -7.15 -0.79
CA ARG A 69 3.65 -8.50 -1.18
C ARG A 69 2.44 -8.92 -0.36
N ILE A 70 1.49 -9.62 -0.96
CA ILE A 70 0.41 -10.28 -0.19
C ILE A 70 0.91 -11.60 0.39
N ARG A 71 0.57 -11.87 1.64
CA ARG A 71 0.77 -13.17 2.29
C ARG A 71 -0.41 -14.06 1.86
N ARG A 72 -0.16 -15.04 0.99
CA ARG A 72 -1.15 -16.08 0.66
C ARG A 72 -1.21 -17.13 1.76
#